data_AF-A0A6V7QJQ6-F1
#
_entry.id   AF-A0A6V7QJQ6-F1
#
_cell.length_a   1.000
_cell.length_b   1.000
_cell.length_c   1.000
_cell.angle_alpha   90.00
_cell.angle_beta   90.00
_cell.angle_gamma   90.00
#
_symmetry.space_group_name_H-M   'P 1'
#
loop_
_entity.id
_entity.type
_entity.pdbx_description
1 polymer ?
#
loop_
_entity_poly.entity_id
_entity_poly.type
_entity_poly.pdbx_seq_one_letter_code
_entity_poly.pdbx_strand_id
1 'polypeptide(L)'
;MWALIGPQETVSAIGVLMQMTALVYVFPSSLSYGVSTRVAQELGAGRPERARKASMIGAVFGAGLGIAAMAFNLWARAWWGPIFTDRGPVLKLVSIALPIIGLCELGNCPQTAMCGALRGSAQANVGAHVNLGGFYGVGLPVALLFGFWLGLGFVGLWMGLLAAQASCAAVLTMVLVRTDWAAEAARAEELTSGEQVLKLDETIDDKGEKENSKGNGWALRTNTLVNKV
;
A
#
# COMPACT_ATOMS: atom_id res chain seq x y z
N MET A 1 36.61 -2.12 3.11
CA MET A 1 36.44 -2.96 4.31
C MET A 1 35.03 -3.57 4.33
N TRP A 2 34.66 -4.37 3.31
CA TRP A 2 33.33 -5.00 3.17
C TRP A 2 33.42 -6.52 2.92
N ALA A 3 34.63 -7.09 2.93
CA ALA A 3 34.89 -8.44 2.43
C ALA A 3 35.20 -9.50 3.52
N LEU A 4 35.00 -9.18 4.81
CA LEU A 4 35.40 -10.06 5.93
C LEU A 4 34.25 -10.46 6.88
N ILE A 5 33.00 -10.31 6.46
CA ILE A 5 31.85 -10.84 7.22
C ILE A 5 31.39 -12.09 6.48
N GLY A 6 31.48 -13.25 7.13
CA GLY A 6 31.08 -14.52 6.53
C GLY A 6 29.62 -14.46 6.04
N PRO A 7 29.28 -15.13 4.93
CA PRO A 7 27.93 -15.09 4.34
C PRO A 7 26.86 -15.52 5.36
N GLN A 8 27.16 -16.46 6.26
CA GLN A 8 26.24 -16.86 7.33
C GLN A 8 25.94 -15.74 8.35
N GLU A 9 26.94 -14.95 8.76
CA GLU A 9 26.71 -13.87 9.73
C GLU A 9 25.89 -12.74 9.13
N THR A 10 26.13 -12.44 7.85
CA THR A 10 25.37 -11.43 7.11
C THR A 10 23.91 -11.86 6.93
N VAL A 11 23.66 -13.13 6.57
CA VAL A 11 22.30 -13.65 6.39
C VAL A 11 21.52 -13.68 7.71
N SER A 12 22.14 -14.11 8.81
CA SER A 12 21.51 -14.07 10.13
C SER A 12 21.16 -12.64 10.57
N ALA A 13 22.08 -11.69 10.34
CA ALA A 13 21.84 -10.28 10.64
C ALA A 13 20.68 -9.70 9.83
N ILE A 14 20.63 -10.00 8.52
CA ILE A 14 19.56 -9.56 7.63
C ILE A 14 18.21 -10.18 8.06
N GLY A 15 18.18 -11.47 8.42
CA GLY A 15 16.95 -12.13 8.86
C GLY A 15 16.34 -11.47 10.11
N VAL A 16 17.17 -11.15 11.11
CA VAL A 16 16.72 -10.42 12.31
C VAL A 16 16.24 -9.01 11.94
N LEU A 17 16.96 -8.32 11.05
CA LEU A 17 16.54 -7.01 10.54
C LEU A 17 15.17 -7.08 9.87
N MET A 18 14.95 -8.06 8.99
CA MET A 18 13.68 -8.21 8.28
C MET A 18 12.52 -8.47 9.23
N GLN A 19 12.72 -9.27 10.29
CA GLN A 19 11.67 -9.49 11.29
C GLN A 19 11.35 -8.21 12.07
N MET A 20 12.37 -7.42 12.41
CA MET A 20 12.17 -6.12 13.05
C MET A 20 11.43 -5.14 12.13
N THR A 21 11.87 -5.03 10.87
CA THR A 21 11.21 -4.20 9.86
C THR A 21 9.77 -4.63 9.65
N ALA A 22 9.48 -5.93 9.61
CA ALA A 22 8.12 -6.44 9.47
C ALA A 22 7.22 -5.98 10.63
N LEU A 23 7.69 -6.04 11.88
CA LEU A 23 6.95 -5.56 13.05
C LEU A 23 6.68 -4.05 12.99
N VAL A 24 7.68 -3.26 12.59
CA VAL A 24 7.51 -1.81 12.39
C VAL A 24 6.52 -1.54 11.26
N TYR A 25 6.55 -2.33 10.19
CA TYR A 25 5.70 -2.17 9.01
C TYR A 25 4.21 -2.50 9.25
N VAL A 26 3.88 -3.20 10.35
CA VAL A 26 2.49 -3.42 10.76
C VAL A 26 1.77 -2.10 11.05
N PHE A 27 2.46 -1.12 11.64
CA PHE A 27 1.81 0.16 11.99
C PHE A 27 1.47 1.01 10.76
N PRO A 28 2.38 1.27 9.80
CA PRO A 28 2.06 1.96 8.55
C PRO A 28 1.01 1.23 7.74
N SER A 29 1.07 -0.10 7.67
CA SER A 29 0.08 -0.91 6.96
C SER A 29 -1.30 -0.76 7.57
N SER A 30 -1.41 -0.85 8.90
CA SER A 30 -2.67 -0.67 9.63
C SER A 30 -3.27 0.71 9.41
N LEU A 31 -2.43 1.76 9.46
CA LEU A 31 -2.86 3.12 9.15
C LEU A 31 -3.36 3.22 7.71
N SER A 32 -2.63 2.65 6.75
CA SER A 32 -2.98 2.66 5.33
C SER A 32 -4.34 2.02 5.09
N TYR A 33 -4.63 0.88 5.73
CA TYR A 33 -5.94 0.24 5.68
C TYR A 33 -7.03 1.09 6.35
N GLY A 34 -6.74 1.66 7.53
CA GLY A 34 -7.68 2.52 8.24
C GLY A 34 -8.09 3.74 7.42
N VAL A 35 -7.12 4.44 6.83
CA VAL A 35 -7.35 5.59 5.94
C VAL A 35 -8.11 5.17 4.68
N SER A 36 -7.74 4.04 4.07
CA SER A 36 -8.45 3.49 2.90
C SER A 36 -9.93 3.27 3.19
N THR A 37 -10.26 2.61 4.31
CA THR A 37 -11.64 2.35 4.71
C THR A 37 -12.40 3.64 5.02
N ARG A 38 -11.77 4.58 5.75
CA ARG A 38 -12.40 5.86 6.11
C ARG A 38 -12.70 6.71 4.88
N VAL A 39 -11.78 6.76 3.92
CA VAL A 39 -11.97 7.48 2.66
C VAL A 39 -13.06 6.82 1.83
N ALA A 40 -13.04 5.49 1.69
CA ALA A 40 -14.07 4.74 0.96
C ALA A 40 -15.47 4.95 1.55
N GLN A 41 -15.60 4.95 2.88
CA GLN A 41 -16.87 5.18 3.57
C GLN A 41 -17.41 6.61 3.35
N GLU A 42 -16.56 7.64 3.45
CA GLU A 42 -17.00 9.02 3.24
C GLU A 42 -17.31 9.30 1.77
N LEU A 43 -16.60 8.65 0.83
CA LEU A 43 -16.89 8.73 -0.60
C LEU A 43 -18.22 8.05 -0.94
N GLY A 44 -18.45 6.83 -0.44
CA GLY A 44 -19.71 6.10 -0.64
C GLY A 44 -20.92 6.74 0.05
N ALA A 45 -20.69 7.58 1.06
CA ALA A 45 -21.73 8.40 1.70
C ALA A 45 -22.01 9.72 0.96
N GLY A 46 -21.38 9.97 -0.19
CA GLY A 46 -21.54 11.21 -0.96
C GLY A 46 -20.95 12.45 -0.28
N ARG A 47 -19.92 12.30 0.57
CA ARG A 47 -19.30 13.39 1.36
C ARG A 47 -17.85 13.66 0.93
N PRO A 48 -17.63 14.24 -0.27
CA PRO A 48 -16.30 14.42 -0.85
C PRO A 48 -15.36 15.30 0.01
N GLU A 49 -15.89 16.34 0.67
CA GLU A 49 -15.08 17.18 1.55
C GLU A 49 -14.52 16.44 2.77
N ARG A 50 -15.28 15.47 3.31
CA ARG A 50 -14.84 14.65 4.44
C ARG A 50 -13.84 13.60 4.00
N ALA A 51 -13.98 13.05 2.79
CA ALA A 51 -12.99 12.17 2.20
C ALA A 51 -11.63 12.88 2.02
N ARG A 52 -11.63 14.13 1.53
CA ARG A 52 -10.42 14.96 1.44
C ARG A 52 -9.77 15.23 2.81
N LYS A 53 -10.58 15.52 3.84
CA LYS A 53 -10.05 15.71 5.20
C LYS A 53 -9.48 14.41 5.75
N ALA A 54 -10.13 13.27 5.53
CA ALA A 54 -9.67 11.96 5.98
C ALA A 54 -8.33 11.57 5.33
N SER A 55 -8.14 11.83 4.04
CA SER A 55 -6.87 11.58 3.35
C SER A 55 -5.74 12.48 3.88
N MET A 56 -6.01 13.77 4.12
CA MET A 56 -5.03 14.70 4.66
C MET A 56 -4.64 14.37 6.12
N ILE A 57 -5.61 14.01 6.96
CA ILE A 57 -5.36 13.52 8.33
C ILE A 57 -4.53 12.23 8.29
N GLY A 58 -4.83 11.31 7.35
CA GLY A 58 -4.07 10.10 7.11
C GLY A 58 -2.61 10.37 6.74
N ALA A 59 -2.35 11.38 5.91
CA ALA A 59 -0.99 11.80 5.55
C ALA A 59 -0.23 12.38 6.76
N VAL A 60 -0.87 13.21 7.59
CA VAL A 60 -0.27 13.78 8.81
C VAL A 60 0.03 12.68 9.84
N PHE A 61 -0.91 11.75 10.06
CA PHE A 61 -0.68 10.59 10.91
C PHE A 61 0.44 9.70 10.36
N GLY A 62 0.52 9.51 9.03
CA GLY A 62 1.57 8.76 8.37
C GLY A 62 2.96 9.39 8.57
N ALA A 63 3.05 10.72 8.52
CA ALA A 63 4.28 11.44 8.84
C ALA A 63 4.65 11.30 10.33
N GLY A 64 3.68 11.42 11.24
CA GLY A 64 3.89 11.20 12.67
C GLY A 64 4.37 9.78 12.99
N LEU A 65 3.77 8.77 12.34
CA LEU A 65 4.20 7.37 12.43
C LEU A 65 5.59 7.15 11.84
N GLY A 66 5.95 7.82 10.75
CA GLY A 66 7.30 7.80 10.20
C GLY A 66 8.34 8.35 11.19
N ILE A 67 8.04 9.47 11.86
CA ILE A 67 8.91 10.04 12.90
C ILE A 67 9.03 9.08 14.08
N ALA A 68 7.91 8.50 14.53
CA ALA A 68 7.91 7.51 15.60
C ALA A 68 8.70 6.25 15.23
N ALA A 69 8.58 5.76 14.00
CA ALA A 69 9.34 4.62 13.47
C ALA A 69 10.84 4.93 13.37
N MET A 70 11.21 6.14 12.97
CA MET A 70 12.60 6.59 12.98
C MET A 70 13.17 6.66 14.40
N ALA A 71 12.43 7.28 15.33
CA ALA A 71 12.82 7.34 16.74
C ALA A 71 12.94 5.94 17.36
N PHE A 72 12.01 5.04 17.04
CA PHE A 72 12.05 3.64 17.47
C PHE A 72 13.27 2.90 16.90
N ASN A 73 13.58 3.05 15.61
CA ASN A 73 14.78 2.43 15.02
C ASN A 73 16.08 2.96 15.63
N LEU A 74 16.16 4.27 15.93
CA LEU A 74 17.32 4.88 16.58
C LEU A 74 17.47 4.43 18.05
N TRP A 75 16.35 4.28 18.76
CA TRP A 75 16.36 3.76 20.13
C TRP A 75 16.68 2.26 20.17
N ALA A 76 16.07 1.50 19.26
CA ALA A 76 16.27 0.07 19.11
C ALA A 76 17.72 -0.26 18.73
N ARG A 77 18.42 0.59 17.98
CA ARG A 77 19.87 0.46 17.75
C ARG A 77 20.67 0.27 19.04
N ALA A 78 20.30 0.94 20.13
CA ALA A 78 21.04 0.87 21.39
C ALA A 78 20.73 -0.40 22.20
N TRP A 79 19.52 -0.96 22.05
CA TRP A 79 19.04 -2.09 22.87
C TRP A 79 19.09 -3.45 22.18
N TRP A 80 18.96 -3.49 20.85
CA TRP A 80 18.79 -4.74 20.11
C TRP A 80 20.09 -5.47 19.82
N GLY A 81 21.18 -4.71 19.73
CA GLY A 81 22.48 -5.25 19.43
C GLY A 81 22.91 -6.39 20.38
N PRO A 82 22.80 -6.22 21.71
CA PRO A 82 23.10 -7.27 22.68
C PRO A 82 22.05 -8.39 22.78
N ILE A 83 20.79 -8.14 22.37
CA ILE A 83 19.69 -9.10 22.54
C ILE A 83 19.75 -10.25 21.52
N PHE A 84 20.25 -9.99 20.31
CA PHE A 84 20.22 -10.98 19.22
C PHE A 84 21.57 -11.63 18.92
N THR A 85 22.71 -11.01 19.26
CA THR A 85 24.00 -11.63 18.98
C THR A 85 25.18 -11.05 19.77
N ASP A 86 26.03 -11.93 20.30
CA ASP A 86 27.29 -11.58 20.99
C ASP A 86 28.47 -11.30 20.03
N ARG A 87 28.25 -11.48 18.71
CA ARG A 87 29.27 -11.26 17.68
C ARG A 87 29.36 -9.78 17.29
N GLY A 88 30.42 -9.13 17.75
CA GLY A 88 30.75 -7.72 17.46
C GLY A 88 30.73 -7.26 15.99
N PRO A 89 31.03 -8.10 14.97
CA PRO A 89 30.95 -7.68 13.56
C PRO A 89 29.51 -7.41 13.09
N VAL A 90 28.56 -8.27 13.48
CA VAL A 90 27.13 -8.14 13.16
C VAL A 90 26.53 -6.89 13.82
N LEU A 91 26.92 -6.64 15.07
CA LEU A 91 26.51 -5.48 15.85
C LEU A 91 26.83 -4.16 15.13
N LYS A 92 28.03 -4.07 14.54
CA LYS A 92 28.53 -2.89 13.84
C LYS A 92 27.77 -2.65 12.54
N LEU A 93 27.40 -3.73 11.83
CA LEU A 93 26.65 -3.66 10.59
C LEU A 93 25.20 -3.23 10.83
N VAL A 94 24.52 -3.84 11.80
CA VAL A 94 23.15 -3.50 12.20
C VAL A 94 23.09 -2.05 12.70
N SER A 95 24.06 -1.63 13.51
CA SER A 95 24.14 -0.26 14.00
C SER A 95 24.21 0.77 12.86
N ILE A 96 24.98 0.50 11.79
CA ILE A 96 25.10 1.42 10.64
C ILE A 96 23.85 1.37 9.74
N ALA A 97 23.25 0.21 9.55
CA ALA A 97 22.08 0.03 8.67
C ALA A 97 20.78 0.60 9.27
N LEU A 98 20.56 0.44 10.57
CA LEU A 98 19.34 0.88 11.27
C LEU A 98 18.96 2.37 11.10
N PRO A 99 19.86 3.35 11.29
CA PRO A 99 19.51 4.76 11.09
C PRO A 99 19.16 5.06 9.64
N ILE A 100 19.75 4.33 8.69
CA ILE A 100 19.52 4.52 7.27
C ILE A 100 18.16 3.95 6.87
N ILE A 101 17.82 2.76 7.39
CA ILE A 101 16.47 2.18 7.25
C ILE A 101 15.44 3.08 7.91
N GLY A 102 15.68 3.59 9.11
CA GLY A 102 14.80 4.53 9.79
C GLY A 102 14.55 5.81 8.98
N LEU A 103 15.58 6.33 8.30
CA LEU A 103 15.43 7.48 7.39
C LEU A 103 14.56 7.14 6.17
N CYS A 104 14.64 5.93 5.65
CA CYS A 104 13.76 5.48 4.57
C CYS A 104 12.33 5.19 5.01
N GLU A 105 12.14 4.66 6.21
CA GLU A 105 10.80 4.49 6.78
C GLU A 105 10.07 5.82 6.96
N LEU A 106 10.82 6.90 7.27
CA LEU A 106 10.28 8.26 7.36
C LEU A 106 9.58 8.70 6.05
N GLY A 107 10.16 8.37 4.89
CA GLY A 107 9.59 8.67 3.57
C GLY A 107 8.54 7.65 3.14
N ASN A 108 8.71 6.39 3.52
CA ASN A 108 7.82 5.30 3.12
C ASN A 108 6.45 5.37 3.81
N CYS A 109 6.41 5.81 5.08
CA CYS A 109 5.17 5.87 5.86
C CYS A 109 4.12 6.84 5.26
N PRO A 110 4.46 8.11 4.95
CA PRO A 110 3.56 9.02 4.24
C PRO A 110 3.14 8.49 2.87
N GLN A 111 4.09 7.93 2.10
CA GLN A 111 3.81 7.37 0.78
C GLN A 111 2.78 6.22 0.86
N THR A 112 2.95 5.33 1.83
CA THR A 112 2.05 4.18 2.05
C THR A 112 0.67 4.63 2.54
N ALA A 113 0.60 5.65 3.39
CA ALA A 113 -0.66 6.24 3.83
C ALA A 113 -1.42 6.91 2.67
N MET A 114 -0.74 7.70 1.84
CA MET A 114 -1.33 8.34 0.65
C MET A 114 -1.77 7.32 -0.41
N CYS A 115 -0.99 6.27 -0.62
CA CYS A 115 -1.37 5.18 -1.50
C CYS A 115 -2.62 4.44 -0.95
N GLY A 116 -2.73 4.29 0.37
CA GLY A 116 -3.95 3.80 1.03
C GLY A 116 -5.17 4.69 0.78
N ALA A 117 -5.00 6.02 0.87
CA ALA A 117 -6.07 6.97 0.56
C ALA A 117 -6.54 6.89 -0.90
N LEU A 118 -5.61 6.74 -1.86
CA LEU A 118 -5.95 6.54 -3.28
C LEU A 118 -6.64 5.21 -3.53
N ARG A 119 -6.22 4.13 -2.87
CA ARG A 119 -6.92 2.84 -2.91
C ARG A 119 -8.35 2.97 -2.40
N GLY A 120 -8.55 3.68 -1.30
CA GLY A 120 -9.87 3.98 -0.75
C GLY A 120 -10.74 4.87 -1.66
N SER A 121 -10.12 5.61 -2.58
CA SER A 121 -10.82 6.47 -3.54
C SER A 121 -11.05 5.80 -4.90
N ALA A 122 -10.86 4.48 -5.03
CA ALA A 122 -10.92 3.73 -6.30
C ALA A 122 -9.93 4.22 -7.38
N GLN A 123 -8.90 5.00 -7.01
CA GLN A 123 -7.85 5.52 -7.87
C GLN A 123 -6.49 4.86 -7.63
N ALA A 124 -6.49 3.60 -7.20
CA ALA A 124 -5.26 2.84 -6.94
C ALA A 124 -4.29 2.83 -8.14
N ASN A 125 -4.84 2.80 -9.37
CA ASN A 125 -4.07 2.81 -10.61
C ASN A 125 -3.21 4.08 -10.78
N VAL A 126 -3.70 5.24 -10.34
CA VAL A 126 -2.94 6.50 -10.40
C VAL A 126 -1.73 6.41 -9.47
N GLY A 127 -1.93 5.90 -8.25
CA GLY A 127 -0.85 5.69 -7.28
C GLY A 127 0.23 4.72 -7.77
N ALA A 128 -0.17 3.65 -8.46
CA ALA A 128 0.75 2.67 -9.03
C ALA A 128 1.63 3.28 -10.13
N HIS A 129 1.04 4.02 -11.07
CA HIS A 129 1.80 4.70 -12.14
C HIS A 129 2.76 5.75 -11.58
N VAL A 130 2.32 6.54 -10.59
CA VAL A 130 3.17 7.53 -9.92
C VAL A 130 4.35 6.85 -9.22
N ASN A 131 4.12 5.73 -8.54
CA ASN A 131 5.19 5.02 -7.85
C ASN A 131 6.22 4.44 -8.83
N LEU A 132 5.76 3.84 -9.93
CA LEU A 132 6.62 3.35 -11.00
C LEU A 132 7.43 4.49 -11.63
N GLY A 133 6.77 5.61 -11.94
CA GLY A 133 7.42 6.79 -12.51
C GLY A 133 8.46 7.41 -11.58
N GLY A 134 8.17 7.53 -10.28
CA GLY A 134 9.10 8.10 -9.31
C GLY A 134 10.31 7.20 -9.05
N PHE A 135 10.10 5.90 -8.87
CA PHE A 135 11.20 4.96 -8.63
C PHE A 135 12.08 4.74 -9.85
N TYR A 136 11.50 4.53 -11.04
CA TYR A 136 12.28 4.25 -12.24
C TYR A 136 12.75 5.52 -12.95
N GLY A 137 11.92 6.57 -12.97
CA GLY A 137 12.22 7.82 -13.69
C GLY A 137 13.11 8.78 -12.92
N VAL A 138 13.02 8.82 -11.57
CA VAL A 138 13.80 9.74 -10.74
C VAL A 138 14.77 8.98 -9.83
N GLY A 139 14.28 7.95 -9.14
CA GLY A 139 15.07 7.16 -8.20
C GLY A 139 16.28 6.48 -8.85
N LEU A 140 16.05 5.74 -9.93
CA LEU A 140 17.10 5.00 -10.64
C LEU A 140 18.22 5.90 -11.19
N PRO A 141 17.94 6.98 -11.96
CA PRO A 141 19.01 7.84 -12.47
C PRO A 141 19.74 8.58 -11.35
N VAL A 142 19.05 9.05 -10.30
CA VAL A 142 19.70 9.69 -9.16
C VAL A 142 20.57 8.68 -8.40
N ALA A 143 20.10 7.47 -8.18
CA ALA A 143 20.86 6.39 -7.55
C ALA A 143 22.12 6.03 -8.36
N LEU A 144 22.01 5.94 -9.68
CA LEU A 144 23.15 5.66 -10.57
C LEU A 144 24.15 6.82 -10.59
N LEU A 145 23.66 8.07 -10.68
CA LEU A 145 24.50 9.26 -10.71
C LEU A 145 25.28 9.43 -9.39
N PHE A 146 24.59 9.40 -8.25
CA PHE A 146 25.24 9.56 -6.96
C PHE A 146 26.04 8.31 -6.55
N GLY A 147 25.56 7.11 -6.88
CA GLY A 147 26.21 5.86 -6.54
C GLY A 147 27.50 5.62 -7.32
N PHE A 148 27.46 5.76 -8.65
CA PHE A 148 28.59 5.42 -9.53
C PHE A 148 29.40 6.64 -9.96
N TRP A 149 28.76 7.78 -10.23
CA TRP A 149 29.46 8.95 -10.78
C TRP A 149 30.15 9.79 -9.70
N LEU A 150 29.46 10.04 -8.57
CA LEU A 150 30.05 10.71 -7.41
C LEU A 150 30.85 9.76 -6.49
N GLY A 151 30.87 8.46 -6.77
CA GLY A 151 31.60 7.46 -5.97
C GLY A 151 31.08 7.30 -4.53
N LEU A 152 29.88 7.81 -4.22
CA LEU A 152 29.29 7.71 -2.88
C LEU A 152 28.75 6.29 -2.58
N GLY A 153 28.73 5.41 -3.58
CA GLY A 153 28.40 3.99 -3.45
C GLY A 153 27.09 3.76 -2.71
N PHE A 154 27.18 3.22 -1.49
CA PHE A 154 26.04 2.95 -0.62
C PHE A 154 25.21 4.21 -0.32
N VAL A 155 25.85 5.31 0.07
CA VAL A 155 25.14 6.57 0.41
C VAL A 155 24.41 7.12 -0.82
N GLY A 156 25.00 6.99 -2.01
CA GLY A 156 24.37 7.41 -3.26
C GLY A 156 23.08 6.64 -3.59
N LEU A 157 23.05 5.33 -3.32
CA LEU A 157 21.84 4.51 -3.47
C LEU A 157 20.72 4.98 -2.53
N TRP A 158 21.04 5.30 -1.28
CA TRP A 158 20.06 5.80 -0.31
C TRP A 158 19.55 7.19 -0.65
N MET A 159 20.41 8.07 -1.16
CA MET A 159 19.99 9.37 -1.68
C MET A 159 19.04 9.23 -2.88
N GLY A 160 19.28 8.27 -3.77
CA GLY A 160 18.36 7.94 -4.86
C GLY A 160 17.02 7.40 -4.36
N LEU A 161 17.03 6.54 -3.33
CA LEU A 161 15.81 6.03 -2.72
C LEU A 161 15.00 7.14 -2.02
N LEU A 162 15.66 8.03 -1.28
CA LEU A 162 15.02 9.20 -0.66
C LEU A 162 14.44 10.15 -1.71
N ALA A 163 15.18 10.40 -2.80
CA ALA A 163 14.70 11.22 -3.91
C ALA A 163 13.46 10.59 -4.57
N ALA A 164 13.46 9.27 -4.78
CA ALA A 164 12.30 8.54 -5.28
C ALA A 164 11.09 8.72 -4.36
N GLN A 165 11.26 8.47 -3.07
CA GLN A 165 10.16 8.59 -2.10
C GLN A 165 9.64 10.02 -1.96
N ALA A 166 10.54 11.02 -1.92
CA ALA A 166 10.16 12.42 -1.90
C ALA A 166 9.37 12.81 -3.17
N SER A 167 9.81 12.34 -4.35
CA SER A 167 9.11 12.58 -5.60
C SER A 167 7.73 11.90 -5.62
N CYS A 168 7.63 10.64 -5.21
CA CYS A 168 6.37 9.91 -5.10
C CYS A 168 5.42 10.61 -4.12
N ALA A 169 5.91 11.00 -2.94
CA ALA A 169 5.11 11.69 -1.94
C ALA A 169 4.60 13.05 -2.45
N ALA A 170 5.45 13.83 -3.11
CA ALA A 170 5.08 15.13 -3.68
C ALA A 170 4.02 14.97 -4.78
N VAL A 171 4.20 14.02 -5.70
CA VAL A 171 3.25 13.78 -6.80
C VAL A 171 1.93 13.22 -6.25
N LEU A 172 1.96 12.29 -5.29
CA LEU A 172 0.75 11.78 -4.63
C LEU A 172 -0.02 12.89 -3.90
N THR A 173 0.70 13.78 -3.22
CA THR A 173 0.09 14.96 -2.56
C THR A 173 -0.51 15.90 -3.60
N MET A 174 0.20 16.17 -4.70
CA MET A 174 -0.27 17.01 -5.79
C MET A 174 -1.53 16.42 -6.46
N VAL A 175 -1.54 15.10 -6.67
CA VAL A 175 -2.72 14.36 -7.16
C VAL A 175 -3.86 14.54 -6.17
N LEU A 176 -3.69 14.23 -4.88
CA LEU A 176 -4.74 14.38 -3.87
C LEU A 176 -5.30 15.81 -3.74
N VAL A 177 -4.47 16.83 -3.96
CA VAL A 177 -4.89 18.24 -3.95
C VAL A 177 -5.61 18.63 -5.24
N ARG A 178 -5.21 18.08 -6.40
CA ARG A 178 -5.82 18.35 -7.70
C ARG A 178 -6.99 17.44 -8.06
N THR A 179 -7.15 16.31 -7.38
CA THR A 179 -8.27 15.41 -7.55
C THR A 179 -9.54 16.17 -7.20
N ASP A 180 -10.45 16.25 -8.16
CA ASP A 180 -11.79 16.75 -7.92
C ASP A 180 -12.57 15.69 -7.14
N TRP A 181 -12.63 15.88 -5.83
CA TRP A 181 -13.33 14.96 -4.93
C TRP A 181 -14.82 14.86 -5.27
N ALA A 182 -15.43 15.88 -5.88
CA ALA A 182 -16.83 15.83 -6.31
C ALA A 182 -17.00 14.91 -7.53
N ALA A 183 -16.08 14.98 -8.49
CA ALA A 183 -16.05 14.06 -9.63
C ALA A 183 -15.79 12.61 -9.18
N GLU A 184 -14.91 12.40 -8.19
CA GLU A 184 -14.64 11.06 -7.68
C GLU A 184 -15.81 10.49 -6.88
N ALA A 185 -16.56 11.32 -6.15
CA ALA A 185 -17.79 10.90 -5.49
C ALA A 185 -18.87 10.48 -6.52
N ALA A 186 -19.03 11.26 -7.61
CA ALA A 186 -19.95 10.90 -8.70
C ALA A 186 -19.53 9.58 -9.38
N ARG A 187 -18.24 9.38 -9.62
CA ARG A 187 -17.71 8.13 -10.18
C ARG A 187 -17.90 6.93 -9.26
N ALA A 188 -17.79 7.13 -7.94
CA ALA A 188 -18.06 6.09 -6.95
C ALA A 188 -19.55 5.70 -6.91
N GLU A 189 -20.45 6.67 -7.10
CA GLU A 189 -21.89 6.44 -7.25
C GLU A 189 -22.21 5.67 -8.53
N GLU A 190 -21.59 6.03 -9.66
CA GLU A 190 -21.74 5.31 -10.94
C GLU A 190 -21.29 3.84 -10.84
N LEU A 191 -20.14 3.58 -10.21
CA LEU A 191 -19.61 2.23 -10.01
C LEU A 191 -20.53 1.36 -9.12
N THR A 192 -21.11 1.94 -8.07
CA THR A 192 -22.05 1.22 -7.19
C THR A 192 -23.40 1.00 -7.86
N SER A 193 -23.88 1.96 -8.67
CA SER A 193 -25.10 1.82 -9.48
C SER A 193 -24.95 0.74 -10.56
N GLY A 194 -23.84 0.73 -11.29
CA GLY A 194 -23.54 -0.30 -12.30
C GLY A 194 -23.45 -1.71 -11.72
N GLU A 195 -22.84 -1.87 -10.53
CA GLU A 195 -22.79 -3.17 -9.85
C GLU A 195 -24.15 -3.60 -9.28
N GLN A 196 -25.00 -2.66 -8.84
CA GLN A 196 -26.38 -2.96 -8.46
C GLN A 196 -27.20 -3.44 -9.67
N VAL A 197 -27.05 -2.78 -10.82
CA VAL A 197 -27.73 -3.16 -12.06
C VAL A 197 -27.29 -4.54 -12.54
N LEU A 198 -25.99 -4.85 -12.54
CA LEU A 198 -25.46 -6.18 -12.88
C LEU A 198 -25.98 -7.28 -11.94
N LYS A 199 -26.02 -7.03 -10.63
CA LYS A 199 -26.57 -7.99 -9.66
C LYS A 199 -28.08 -8.19 -9.83
N LEU A 200 -28.80 -7.14 -10.19
CA LEU A 200 -30.24 -7.22 -10.50
C LEU A 200 -30.47 -8.04 -11.77
N ASP A 201 -29.65 -7.87 -12.80
CA ASP A 201 -29.73 -8.62 -14.06
C ASP A 201 -29.45 -10.12 -13.82
N GLU A 202 -28.37 -10.46 -13.09
CA GLU A 202 -28.08 -11.85 -12.69
C GLU A 202 -29.21 -12.49 -11.85
N THR A 203 -29.82 -11.73 -10.93
CA THR A 203 -30.92 -12.28 -10.12
C THR A 203 -32.24 -12.41 -10.89
N ILE A 204 -32.46 -11.60 -11.92
CA ILE A 204 -33.59 -11.75 -12.83
C ILE A 204 -33.39 -12.97 -13.72
N ASP A 205 -32.19 -13.18 -14.25
CA ASP A 205 -31.87 -14.32 -15.10
C ASP A 205 -31.96 -15.65 -14.33
N ASP A 206 -31.40 -15.73 -13.12
CA ASP A 206 -31.50 -16.93 -12.25
C ASP A 206 -32.94 -17.22 -11.80
N LYS A 207 -33.79 -16.19 -11.64
CA LYS A 207 -35.23 -16.40 -11.39
C LYS A 207 -35.96 -16.89 -12.63
N GLY A 208 -35.69 -16.30 -13.81
CA GLY A 208 -36.29 -16.71 -15.07
C GLY A 208 -35.95 -18.15 -15.44
N GLU A 209 -34.70 -18.58 -15.19
CA GLU A 209 -34.26 -19.94 -15.45
C GLU A 209 -34.94 -20.96 -14.51
N LYS A 210 -35.12 -20.61 -13.24
CA LYS A 210 -35.83 -21.45 -12.25
C LYS A 210 -37.33 -21.55 -12.53
N GLU A 211 -37.96 -20.49 -13.03
CA GLU A 211 -39.38 -20.49 -13.38
C GLU A 211 -39.65 -21.29 -14.65
N ASN A 212 -38.78 -21.16 -15.66
CA ASN A 212 -38.82 -21.96 -16.89
C ASN A 212 -38.61 -23.45 -16.60
N SER A 213 -37.64 -23.81 -15.75
CA SER A 213 -37.41 -25.20 -15.34
C SER A 213 -38.62 -25.82 -14.61
N LYS A 214 -39.31 -25.05 -13.76
CA LYS A 214 -40.55 -25.49 -13.11
C LYS A 214 -41.69 -25.65 -14.11
N GLY A 215 -41.90 -24.67 -15.01
CA GLY A 215 -42.93 -24.72 -16.05
C GLY A 215 -42.79 -25.94 -16.97
N ASN A 216 -41.55 -26.24 -17.37
CA ASN A 216 -41.23 -27.39 -18.22
C ASN A 216 -41.42 -28.72 -17.46
N GLY A 217 -41.15 -28.74 -16.16
CA GLY A 217 -41.42 -29.89 -15.29
C GLY A 217 -42.92 -30.19 -15.12
N TRP A 218 -43.77 -29.17 -15.04
CA TRP A 218 -45.24 -29.34 -15.03
C TRP A 218 -45.77 -29.82 -16.39
N ALA A 219 -45.30 -29.23 -17.49
CA ALA A 219 -45.70 -29.61 -18.85
C ALA A 219 -45.32 -31.07 -19.20
N LEU A 220 -44.13 -31.53 -18.75
CA LEU A 220 -43.73 -32.92 -18.92
C LEU A 220 -44.61 -33.87 -18.10
N ARG A 221 -44.96 -33.51 -16.85
CA ARG A 221 -45.82 -34.33 -15.97
C ARG A 221 -47.27 -34.41 -16.46
N THR A 222 -47.85 -33.33 -16.97
CA THR A 222 -49.21 -33.35 -17.51
C THR A 222 -49.30 -34.19 -18.78
N ASN A 223 -48.30 -34.11 -19.66
CA ASN A 223 -48.26 -34.91 -20.88
C ASN A 223 -48.06 -36.42 -20.59
N THR A 224 -47.37 -36.79 -19.50
CA THR A 224 -47.26 -38.20 -19.07
C THR A 224 -48.55 -38.75 -18.46
N LEU A 225 -49.39 -37.90 -17.87
CA LEU A 225 -50.67 -38.31 -17.27
C LEU A 225 -51.79 -38.40 -18.32
N VAL A 226 -51.79 -37.53 -19.34
CA VAL A 226 -52.76 -37.57 -20.43
C VAL A 226 -52.55 -38.79 -21.35
N ASN A 227 -51.31 -39.27 -21.52
CA ASN A 227 -51.00 -40.44 -22.33
C ASN A 227 -51.22 -41.80 -21.60
N LYS A 228 -51.72 -41.76 -20.37
CA LYS A 228 -51.96 -42.94 -19.51
C LYS A 228 -53.44 -43.20 -19.23
N VAL A 229 -54.35 -42.46 -19.86
CA VAL A 229 -55.80 -42.68 -19.89
C VAL A 229 -56.19 -43.07 -21.30
#